data_AF-A0A3S1NTU9-F1
#
_entry.id   AF-A0A3S1NTU9-F1
#
_cell.length_a   1.000
_cell.length_b   1.000
_cell.length_c   1.000
_cell.angle_alpha   90.00
_cell.angle_beta   90.00
_cell.angle_gamma   90.00
#
_symmetry.space_group_name_H-M   'P 1'
#
loop_
_entity.id
_entity.type
_entity.pdbx_description
1 polymer ?
#
loop_
_entity_poly.entity_id
_entity_poly.type
_entity_poly.pdbx_seq_one_letter_code
_entity_poly.pdbx_strand_id
1 'polypeptide(L)' 'MTTTPDPARFAHVTDWVFDLDNTLYPHHSNLFAQIDVKMTAYVGELLTLSRDEARKLQKELYLEYGTTLNGLMKRHGID' A
#
# COMPACT_ATOMS: atom_id res chain seq x y z
N MET A 1 8.56 -33.52 -4.06
CA MET A 1 8.23 -33.49 -5.50
C MET A 1 6.97 -32.66 -5.64
N THR A 2 7.06 -31.46 -6.19
CA THR A 2 5.88 -30.65 -6.51
C THR A 2 5.26 -31.23 -7.77
N THR A 3 4.02 -31.72 -7.66
CA THR A 3 3.22 -32.11 -8.81
C THR A 3 2.91 -30.87 -9.63
N THR A 4 3.44 -30.80 -10.84
CA THR A 4 3.14 -29.73 -11.79
C THR A 4 1.63 -29.71 -12.05
N PRO A 5 0.94 -28.57 -11.89
CA PRO A 5 -0.50 -28.49 -12.16
C PRO A 5 -0.80 -28.73 -13.66
N ASP A 6 -1.92 -29.40 -13.95
CA ASP A 6 -2.40 -29.60 -15.31
C ASP A 6 -2.91 -28.27 -15.91
N PRO A 7 -2.25 -27.72 -16.95
CA PRO A 7 -2.65 -26.46 -17.57
C PRO A 7 -4.07 -26.46 -18.16
N ALA A 8 -4.59 -27.64 -18.56
CA ALA A 8 -5.93 -27.75 -19.13
C ALA A 8 -7.03 -27.27 -18.18
N ARG A 9 -6.79 -27.34 -16.86
CA ARG A 9 -7.71 -26.85 -15.82
C ARG A 9 -7.97 -25.34 -15.91
N PHE A 10 -7.06 -24.58 -16.51
CA PHE A 10 -7.16 -23.13 -16.64
C PHE A 10 -7.44 -22.67 -18.08
N ALA A 11 -7.67 -23.60 -19.01
CA ALA A 11 -7.85 -23.28 -20.44
C ALA A 11 -9.06 -22.36 -20.75
N HIS A 12 -10.02 -22.28 -19.82
CA HIS A 12 -11.20 -21.42 -19.93
C HIS A 12 -10.99 -20.02 -19.33
N VAL A 13 -9.89 -19.77 -18.62
CA VAL A 13 -9.57 -18.48 -18.00
C VAL A 13 -8.90 -17.59 -19.04
N THR A 14 -9.54 -16.48 -19.38
CA THR A 14 -9.05 -15.53 -20.39
C THR A 14 -8.28 -14.36 -19.79
N ASP A 15 -8.60 -14.01 -18.54
CA ASP A 15 -8.10 -12.81 -17.88
C ASP A 15 -7.54 -13.15 -16.50
N TRP A 16 -6.37 -12.59 -16.21
CA TRP A 16 -5.64 -12.83 -14.97
C TRP A 16 -5.39 -11.52 -14.25
N VAL A 17 -5.76 -11.47 -12.98
CA VAL A 17 -5.38 -10.39 -12.07
C VAL A 17 -4.29 -10.92 -11.16
N PHE A 18 -3.12 -10.29 -11.24
CA PHE A 18 -2.03 -10.55 -10.32
C PHE A 18 -1.97 -9.39 -9.33
N ASP A 19 -1.94 -9.75 -8.04
CA ASP A 19 -1.51 -8.79 -7.04
C ASP A 19 -0.06 -8.38 -7.33
N LEU A 20 0.29 -7.14 -7.01
CA LEU A 20 1.62 -6.60 -7.25
C LEU A 20 2.50 -6.87 -6.04
N ASP A 21 2.03 -6.46 -4.87
CA ASP A 21 2.84 -6.34 -3.68
C ASP A 21 3.12 -7.71 -3.06
N ASN A 22 4.39 -8.03 -2.85
CA ASN A 22 4.81 -9.34 -2.35
C ASN A 22 4.44 -10.55 -3.22
N THR A 23 3.87 -10.32 -4.40
CA THR A 23 3.50 -11.34 -5.38
C THR A 23 4.44 -11.26 -6.58
N LEU A 24 4.50 -10.11 -7.27
CA LEU A 24 5.39 -9.92 -8.42
C LEU A 24 6.80 -9.49 -8.01
N TYR A 25 6.94 -8.84 -6.87
CA TYR A 25 8.23 -8.59 -6.23
C TYR A 25 8.24 -9.23 -4.84
N PRO A 26 9.40 -9.67 -4.33
CA PRO A 26 9.46 -10.42 -3.08
C PRO A 26 9.37 -9.52 -1.84
N HIS A 27 8.85 -10.05 -0.73
CA HIS A 27 8.75 -9.35 0.57
C HIS A 27 10.07 -8.72 1.04
N HIS A 28 11.21 -9.33 0.74
CA HIS A 28 12.53 -8.84 1.18
C HIS A 28 12.95 -7.53 0.49
N SER A 29 12.23 -7.07 -0.54
CA SER A 29 12.39 -5.73 -1.09
C SER A 29 12.05 -4.62 -0.08
N ASN A 30 11.31 -4.96 1.00
CA ASN A 30 11.00 -4.06 2.12
C ASN A 30 10.39 -2.72 1.67
N LEU A 31 9.58 -2.75 0.62
CA LEU A 31 9.01 -1.55 -0.01
C LEU A 31 8.10 -0.78 0.96
N PHE A 32 7.29 -1.50 1.74
CA PHE A 32 6.35 -0.90 2.70
C PHE A 32 7.05 -0.04 3.76
N ALA A 33 8.24 -0.45 4.24
CA ALA A 33 8.99 0.37 5.20
C ALA A 33 9.46 1.68 4.58
N GLN A 34 9.83 1.68 3.29
CA GLN A 34 10.24 2.88 2.58
C GLN A 34 9.04 3.80 2.30
N ILE A 35 7.90 3.23 1.89
CA ILE A 35 6.65 3.96 1.69
C ILE A 35 6.22 4.63 3.00
N ASP A 36 6.31 3.90 4.12
CA ASP A 36 5.91 4.39 5.42
C ASP A 36 6.67 5.66 5.84
N VAL A 37 8.01 5.65 5.68
CA VAL A 37 8.86 6.82 5.98
C VAL A 37 8.52 8.00 5.07
N LYS A 38 8.37 7.76 3.76
CA LYS A 38 8.04 8.82 2.80
C LYS A 38 6.66 9.41 3.04
N MET A 39 5.67 8.58 3.39
CA MET A 39 4.32 9.04 3.68
C MET A 39 4.27 9.84 4.98
N THR A 40 5.00 9.43 6.03
CA THR A 40 5.15 10.26 7.25
C THR A 40 5.73 11.64 6.91
N ALA A 41 6.78 11.69 6.10
CA ALA A 41 7.41 12.96 5.70
C ALA A 41 6.45 13.84 4.90
N TYR A 42 5.75 13.26 3.91
CA TYR A 42 4.75 13.96 3.12
C TYR A 42 3.63 14.57 3.98
N VAL A 43 3.07 13.80 4.92
CA VAL A 43 2.04 14.31 5.85
C VAL A 43 2.60 15.45 6.71
N GLY A 44 3.84 15.31 7.20
CA GLY A 44 4.50 16.33 8.01
C GLY A 44 4.71 17.64 7.24
N GLU A 45 5.19 17.56 6.01
CA GLU A 45 5.39 18.70 5.13
C GLU A 45 4.06 19.36 4.73
N LEU A 46 3.08 18.55 4.31
CA LEU A 46 1.77 19.03 3.86
C LEU A 46 1.01 19.78 4.95
N LEU A 47 1.06 19.29 6.20
CA LEU A 47 0.27 19.82 7.30
C LEU A 47 1.10 20.60 8.33
N THR A 48 2.39 20.82 8.05
CA THR A 48 3.34 21.51 8.94
C THR A 48 3.35 20.88 10.36
N LEU A 49 3.45 19.55 10.41
CA LEU A 49 3.46 18.77 11.66
C LEU A 49 4.86 18.29 12.01
N SER A 50 5.11 18.08 13.31
CA SER A 50 6.29 17.32 13.73
C SER A 50 6.22 15.88 13.21
N ARG A 51 7.37 15.21 13.09
CA ARG A 51 7.43 13.85 12.58
C ARG A 51 6.55 12.87 13.38
N ASP A 52 6.49 13.03 14.70
CA ASP A 52 5.72 12.12 15.56
C ASP A 52 4.21 12.35 15.42
N GLU A 53 3.77 13.60 15.28
CA GLU A 53 2.39 13.94 15.00
C GLU A 53 1.97 13.47 13.61
N ALA A 54 2.82 13.70 12.60
CA ALA A 54 2.59 13.22 11.24
C ALA A 54 2.48 11.69 11.19
N ARG A 55 3.33 10.98 11.93
CA ARG A 55 3.30 9.51 12.03
C ARG A 55 2.01 9.02 12.68
N LYS A 56 1.56 9.69 13.74
CA LYS A 56 0.30 9.37 14.42
C LYS A 56 -0.88 9.58 13.47
N LEU A 57 -0.94 10.73 12.80
CA LEU A 57 -2.01 11.05 11.85
C LEU A 57 -2.00 10.11 10.65
N GLN A 58 -0.84 9.78 10.09
CA GLN A 58 -0.73 8.79 9.00
C GLN A 58 -1.40 7.47 9.38
N LYS A 59 -1.12 6.95 10.59
CA LYS A 59 -1.69 5.69 11.09
C LYS A 59 -3.19 5.79 11.34
N GLU A 60 -3.64 6.91 11.89
CA GLU A 60 -5.07 7.20 12.08
C GLU A 60 -5.82 7.18 10.75
N LEU A 61 -5.32 7.92 9.75
CA LEU A 61 -5.92 7.98 8.43
C LEU A 61 -5.91 6.62 7.71
N TYR A 62 -4.81 5.86 7.85
CA TYR A 62 -4.74 4.51 7.29
C TYR A 62 -5.81 3.58 7.90
N LEU A 63 -5.98 3.61 9.22
CA LEU A 63 -6.94 2.78 9.93
C LEU A 63 -8.39 3.13 9.58
N GLU A 64 -8.71 4.42 9.48
CA GLU A 64 -10.07 4.90 9.28
C GLU A 64 -10.51 4.89 7.80
N TYR A 65 -9.58 5.16 6.87
CA TYR A 65 -9.89 5.35 5.45
C TYR A 65 -9.26 4.29 4.52
N GLY A 66 -8.59 3.28 5.07
CA GLY A 66 -7.95 2.18 4.33
C GLY A 66 -6.62 2.56 3.67
N THR A 67 -6.40 3.84 3.37
CA THR A 67 -5.09 4.39 2.99
C THR A 67 -4.92 5.80 3.54
N THR A 68 -3.68 6.19 3.84
CA THR A 68 -3.38 7.56 4.28
C THR A 68 -3.82 8.58 3.23
N LEU A 69 -3.59 8.30 1.93
CA LEU A 69 -3.95 9.22 0.85
C LEU A 69 -5.46 9.46 0.77
N ASN A 70 -6.28 8.40 0.83
CA ASN A 70 -7.73 8.54 0.85
C ASN A 70 -8.21 9.36 2.06
N GLY A 71 -7.60 9.14 3.23
CA GLY A 71 -7.92 9.92 4.43
C GLY A 71 -7.54 11.39 4.28
N LEU A 72 -6.39 11.69 3.68
CA LEU A 72 -6.01 13.06 3.37
C LEU A 72 -6.97 13.70 2.36
N MET A 73 -7.36 13.01 1.29
CA MET A 73 -8.33 13.53 0.32
C MET A 73 -9.67 13.86 0.99
N LYS A 74 -10.18 12.96 1.83
CA LYS A 74 -11.48 13.13 2.50
C LYS A 74 -11.49 14.18 3.60
N ARG A 75 -10.45 14.26 4.43
CA ARG A 75 -10.41 15.14 5.61
C ARG A 75 -9.71 16.47 5.36
N HIS A 76 -8.73 16.48 4.47
CA HIS A 76 -7.87 17.63 4.21
C HIS A 76 -8.03 18.20 2.79
N GLY A 77 -8.86 17.58 1.94
CA GLY A 77 -9.21 18.12 0.62
C GLY A 77 -8.05 18.20 -0.36
N ILE A 78 -7.08 17.29 -0.24
CA ILE A 78 -6.02 17.15 -1.26
C ILE A 78 -6.56 16.43 -2.50
N ASP A 79 -6.09 16.86 -3.68
CA ASP A 79 -6.38 16.25 -4.99
C ASP A 79 -5.29 15.24 -5.38
#